data_AF-A0A4Y2I182-F1
#
_entry.id   AF-A0A4Y2I182-F1
#
_cell.length_a   1.000
_cell.length_b   1.000
_cell.length_c   1.000
_cell.angle_alpha   90.00
_cell.angle_beta   90.00
_cell.angle_gamma   90.00
#
_symmetry.space_group_name_H-M   'P 1'
#
loop_
_entity.id
_entity.type
_entity.pdbx_description
1 polymer ?
#
loop_
_entity_poly.entity_id
_entity_poly.type
_entity_poly.pdbx_seq_one_letter_code
_entity_poly.pdbx_strand_id
1 'polypeptide(L)'
;MTKTKISEHWNGKRIKKCRNSKKKEISREREFKVPNLNFRATEYYDCINWFSTGISEPPITKNLSSKEIERNIVSGLILEEATVCFLSHTQAVERTIKIVTEAAMKICGREGRDTFIRAKLQSRKNAEIQF
;
A
#
# COMPACT_ATOMS: atom_id res chain seq x y z
N MET A 1 -14.38 -23.84 -4.57
CA MET A 1 -13.38 -22.95 -3.95
C MET A 1 -13.82 -21.51 -4.15
N THR A 2 -14.01 -20.75 -3.07
CA THR A 2 -14.44 -19.35 -3.11
C THR A 2 -13.31 -18.45 -3.61
N LYS A 3 -13.64 -17.36 -4.32
CA LYS A 3 -12.68 -16.45 -4.97
C LYS A 3 -11.57 -15.93 -4.02
N THR A 4 -11.89 -15.80 -2.73
CA THR A 4 -10.96 -15.39 -1.65
C THR A 4 -9.75 -16.32 -1.51
N LYS A 5 -9.99 -17.65 -1.53
CA LYS A 5 -8.90 -18.65 -1.42
C LYS A 5 -7.94 -18.62 -2.61
N ILE A 6 -8.41 -18.17 -3.78
CA ILE A 6 -7.59 -18.06 -4.97
C ILE A 6 -6.66 -16.85 -4.83
N SER A 7 -7.17 -15.67 -4.44
CA SER A 7 -6.32 -14.48 -4.24
C SER A 7 -5.26 -14.66 -3.16
N GLU A 8 -5.57 -15.37 -2.07
CA GLU A 8 -4.66 -15.61 -0.95
C GLU A 8 -3.49 -16.53 -1.34
N HIS A 9 -3.78 -17.61 -2.05
CA HIS A 9 -2.78 -18.53 -2.61
C HIS A 9 -1.85 -17.83 -3.60
N TRP A 10 -2.38 -16.88 -4.37
CA TRP A 10 -1.60 -16.09 -5.32
C TRP A 10 -0.65 -15.11 -4.61
N ASN A 11 -1.05 -14.52 -3.48
CA ASN A 11 -0.23 -13.55 -2.75
C ASN A 11 1.02 -14.19 -2.12
N GLY A 12 0.90 -15.35 -1.47
CA GLY A 12 2.04 -15.97 -0.82
C GLY A 12 3.09 -16.52 -1.81
N LYS A 13 2.66 -17.05 -2.95
CA LYS A 13 3.57 -17.47 -4.04
C LYS A 13 4.41 -16.31 -4.59
N ARG A 14 3.85 -15.10 -4.62
CA ARG A 14 4.56 -13.88 -5.07
C ARG A 14 5.67 -13.48 -4.10
N ILE A 15 5.43 -13.58 -2.79
CA ILE A 15 6.43 -13.28 -1.76
C ILE A 15 7.62 -14.25 -1.88
N LYS A 16 7.36 -15.54 -2.10
CA LYS A 16 8.41 -16.53 -2.38
C LYS A 16 9.21 -16.18 -3.64
N LYS A 17 8.55 -15.73 -4.71
CA LYS A 17 9.22 -15.26 -5.94
C LYS A 17 10.12 -14.04 -5.68
N CYS A 18 9.68 -13.08 -4.86
CA CYS A 18 10.50 -11.92 -4.45
C CYS A 18 11.80 -12.35 -3.76
N ARG A 19 11.71 -13.24 -2.78
CA ARG A 19 12.87 -13.70 -2.00
C ARG A 19 13.87 -14.51 -2.82
N ASN A 20 13.38 -15.26 -3.80
CA ASN A 20 14.21 -16.07 -4.70
C ASN A 20 14.82 -15.24 -5.85
N SER A 21 14.34 -14.01 -6.08
CA SER A 21 14.91 -13.11 -7.07
C SER A 21 16.30 -12.66 -6.58
N LYS A 22 17.34 -12.83 -7.41
CA LYS A 22 18.75 -12.56 -7.05
C LYS A 22 18.87 -11.23 -6.32
N LYS A 23 19.48 -11.24 -5.11
CA LYS A 23 19.76 -10.06 -4.28
C LYS A 23 20.45 -9.00 -5.13
N LYS A 24 19.71 -8.02 -5.65
CA LYS A 24 20.26 -6.70 -5.92
C LYS A 24 20.59 -6.13 -4.54
N GLU A 25 21.77 -5.55 -4.38
CA GLU A 25 22.20 -4.94 -3.13
C GLU A 25 21.04 -4.20 -2.48
N ILE A 26 20.80 -4.52 -1.22
CA ILE A 26 19.61 -4.09 -0.48
C ILE A 26 19.76 -2.57 -0.30
N SER A 27 19.24 -1.78 -1.25
CA SER A 27 18.83 -0.43 -0.92
C SER A 27 17.81 -0.59 0.20
N ARG A 28 18.08 0.04 1.35
CA ARG A 28 17.24 -0.10 2.56
C ARG A 28 15.81 0.37 2.32
N GLU A 29 15.60 1.11 1.23
CA GLU A 29 14.35 1.71 0.83
C GLU A 29 13.77 1.03 -0.42
N ARG A 30 12.47 0.76 -0.37
CA ARG A 30 11.71 0.29 -1.53
C ARG A 30 11.45 1.48 -2.45
N GLU A 31 12.04 1.45 -3.62
CA GLU A 31 11.77 2.43 -4.67
C GLU A 31 10.33 2.25 -5.17
N PHE A 32 9.51 3.30 -5.03
CA PHE A 32 8.16 3.29 -5.58
C PHE A 32 8.25 3.50 -7.10
N LYS A 33 7.84 2.47 -7.87
CA LYS A 33 7.73 2.55 -9.33
C LYS A 33 6.27 2.49 -9.72
N VAL A 34 5.82 3.51 -10.45
CA VAL A 34 4.49 3.52 -11.04
C VAL A 34 4.42 2.39 -12.07
N PRO A 35 3.51 1.42 -11.92
CA PRO A 35 3.34 0.34 -12.89
C PRO A 35 2.78 0.91 -14.19
N ASN A 36 3.12 0.28 -15.32
CA ASN A 36 2.51 0.64 -16.59
C ASN A 36 1.03 0.23 -16.58
N LEU A 37 0.14 1.20 -16.76
CA LEU A 37 -1.31 1.00 -16.66
C LEU A 37 -1.90 0.69 -18.04
N ASN A 38 -2.70 -0.38 -18.11
CA ASN A 38 -3.51 -0.69 -19.27
C ASN A 38 -4.85 0.06 -19.20
N PHE A 39 -4.92 1.23 -19.82
CA PHE A 39 -6.15 2.03 -19.89
C PHE A 39 -7.27 1.38 -20.72
N ARG A 40 -6.98 0.31 -21.47
CA ARG A 40 -7.98 -0.47 -22.21
C ARG A 40 -8.57 -1.61 -21.39
N ALA A 41 -8.15 -1.77 -20.13
CA ALA A 41 -8.69 -2.80 -19.26
C ALA A 41 -10.18 -2.55 -19.01
N THR A 42 -10.98 -3.60 -19.13
CA THR A 42 -12.41 -3.58 -18.77
C THR A 42 -12.61 -3.72 -17.27
N GLU A 43 -11.68 -4.38 -16.59
CA GLU A 43 -11.74 -4.73 -15.18
C GLU A 43 -10.53 -4.15 -14.44
N TYR A 44 -10.73 -3.73 -13.19
CA TYR A 44 -9.70 -3.03 -12.42
C TYR A 44 -8.43 -3.87 -12.18
N TYR A 45 -8.57 -5.19 -12.03
CA TYR A 45 -7.44 -6.08 -11.81
C TYR A 45 -6.57 -6.27 -13.06
N ASP A 46 -7.11 -5.98 -14.25
CA ASP A 46 -6.39 -6.05 -15.54
C ASP A 46 -5.67 -4.74 -15.90
N CYS A 47 -5.91 -3.67 -15.13
CA CYS A 47 -5.22 -2.39 -15.31
C CYS A 47 -3.71 -2.50 -15.11
N ILE A 48 -3.24 -3.49 -14.34
CA ILE A 48 -1.82 -3.69 -14.05
C ILE A 48 -1.40 -5.08 -14.54
N ASN A 49 -0.33 -5.16 -15.33
CA ASN A 49 0.28 -6.44 -15.63
C ASN A 49 1.08 -6.94 -14.41
N TRP A 50 0.44 -7.76 -13.59
CA TRP A 50 1.01 -8.31 -12.35
C TRP A 50 2.17 -9.28 -12.58
N PHE A 51 2.36 -9.79 -13.80
CA PHE A 51 3.46 -10.71 -14.16
C PHE A 51 4.73 -9.95 -14.53
N SER A 52 4.61 -8.78 -15.18
CA SER A 52 5.74 -7.95 -15.58
C SER A 52 6.14 -6.90 -14.54
N THR A 53 5.24 -6.57 -13.62
CA THR A 53 5.52 -5.58 -12.56
C THR A 53 6.50 -6.16 -11.53
N GLY A 54 7.54 -5.39 -11.21
CA GLY A 54 8.50 -5.74 -10.15
C GLY A 54 7.79 -5.95 -8.83
N ILE A 55 7.99 -7.12 -8.22
CA ILE A 55 7.33 -7.49 -6.97
C ILE A 55 8.30 -7.20 -5.82
N SER A 56 7.89 -6.36 -4.90
CA SER A 56 8.63 -6.06 -3.67
C SER A 56 8.01 -6.83 -2.49
N GLU A 57 8.86 -7.31 -1.59
CA GLU A 57 8.40 -7.98 -0.38
C GLU A 57 7.61 -7.00 0.53
N PRO A 58 6.39 -7.37 1.00
CA PRO A 58 5.65 -6.60 2.00
C PRO A 58 6.42 -6.40 3.32
N PRO A 59 6.30 -5.27 4.03
CA PRO A 59 7.04 -5.06 5.28
C PRO A 59 6.67 -6.08 6.35
N ILE A 60 5.40 -6.47 6.36
CA ILE A 60 4.81 -7.42 7.31
C ILE A 60 5.47 -8.80 7.22
N THR A 61 5.99 -9.19 6.06
CA THR A 61 6.65 -10.49 5.90
C THR A 61 8.16 -10.42 6.07
N LYS A 62 8.74 -9.21 6.18
CA LYS A 62 10.21 -9.00 6.28
C LYS A 62 10.84 -9.77 7.44
N ASN A 63 10.13 -9.88 8.57
CA ASN A 63 10.65 -10.51 9.78
C ASN A 63 10.42 -12.03 9.83
N LEU A 64 9.70 -12.59 8.86
CA LEU A 64 9.37 -14.01 8.83
C LEU A 64 10.42 -14.79 8.06
N SER A 65 10.72 -15.99 8.49
CA SER A 65 11.57 -16.92 7.75
C SER A 65 10.85 -17.44 6.50
N SER A 66 11.62 -17.84 5.48
CA SER A 66 11.04 -18.41 4.24
C SER A 66 10.25 -19.69 4.52
N LYS A 67 10.65 -20.47 5.54
CA LYS A 67 9.93 -21.67 5.98
C LYS A 67 8.58 -21.35 6.62
N GLU A 68 8.48 -20.26 7.38
CA GLU A 68 7.20 -19.81 7.95
C GLU A 68 6.24 -19.34 6.87
N ILE A 69 6.75 -18.60 5.87
CA ILE A 69 5.94 -18.17 4.73
C ILE A 69 5.44 -19.38 3.93
N GLU A 70 6.30 -20.37 3.68
CA GLU A 70 5.89 -21.61 3.01
C GLU A 70 4.84 -22.39 3.80
N ARG A 71 5.02 -22.50 5.12
CA ARG A 71 4.01 -23.11 6.02
C ARG A 71 2.67 -22.39 5.93
N ASN A 72 2.66 -21.05 5.99
CA ASN A 72 1.45 -20.24 5.91
C ASN A 72 0.74 -20.34 4.56
N ILE A 73 1.49 -20.44 3.45
CA ILE A 73 0.92 -20.66 2.11
C ILE A 73 0.19 -21.99 2.04
N VAL A 74 0.78 -23.05 2.61
CA VAL A 74 0.24 -24.42 2.56
C VAL A 74 -0.94 -24.59 3.49
N SER A 75 -0.86 -24.05 4.71
CA SER A 75 -1.94 -24.13 5.69
C SER A 75 -3.14 -23.26 5.32
N GLY A 76 -2.97 -22.31 4.39
CA GLY A 76 -3.98 -21.29 4.11
C GLY A 76 -4.27 -20.41 5.32
N LEU A 77 -3.48 -20.53 6.39
CA LEU A 77 -3.53 -19.62 7.50
C LEU A 77 -3.02 -18.30 6.97
N ILE A 78 -3.91 -17.32 7.02
CA ILE A 78 -3.57 -15.91 7.04
C ILE A 78 -2.36 -15.78 7.97
N LEU A 79 -1.46 -14.86 7.66
CA LEU A 79 -0.44 -14.46 8.61
C LEU A 79 -1.09 -13.90 9.87
N GLU A 80 -1.87 -14.65 10.65
CA GLU A 80 -2.60 -14.19 11.83
C GLU A 80 -1.62 -13.60 12.84
N GLU A 81 -0.46 -14.25 12.96
CA GLU A 81 0.67 -13.82 13.77
C GLU A 81 1.47 -12.65 13.21
N ALA A 82 1.30 -12.24 11.94
CA ALA A 82 1.93 -11.03 11.41
C ALA A 82 0.91 -9.91 11.16
N THR A 83 -0.38 -10.23 11.02
CA THR A 83 -1.52 -9.38 11.36
C THR A 83 -1.64 -9.27 12.88
N VAL A 84 -0.51 -9.18 13.59
CA VAL A 84 -0.45 -8.51 14.90
C VAL A 84 -1.21 -7.23 14.69
N CYS A 85 -2.42 -7.25 15.24
CA CYS A 85 -3.43 -6.23 15.24
C CYS A 85 -3.08 -5.05 14.34
N PHE A 86 -3.66 -5.00 13.13
CA PHE A 86 -4.14 -3.68 12.73
C PHE A 86 -5.03 -3.25 13.89
N LEU A 87 -4.47 -2.43 14.76
CA LEU A 87 -5.12 -1.88 15.93
C LEU A 87 -6.13 -0.84 15.41
N SER A 88 -7.05 -1.29 14.56
CA SER A 88 -8.09 -0.52 13.91
C SER A 88 -9.03 0.11 14.94
N HIS A 89 -9.06 -0.47 16.14
CA HIS A 89 -9.83 0.00 17.29
C HIS A 89 -8.95 0.60 18.40
N THR A 90 -7.76 1.12 18.06
CA THR A 90 -7.07 1.98 19.04
C THR A 90 -7.70 3.35 19.07
N GLN A 91 -7.69 3.95 20.26
CA GLN A 91 -8.06 5.35 20.45
C GLN A 91 -7.25 6.29 19.55
N ALA A 92 -6.01 5.95 19.22
CA ALA A 92 -5.19 6.71 18.27
C ALA A 92 -5.81 6.70 16.87
N VAL A 93 -6.20 5.53 16.35
CA VAL A 93 -6.85 5.40 15.03
C VAL A 93 -8.18 6.16 15.01
N GLU A 94 -9.00 6.06 16.06
CA GLU A 94 -10.27 6.79 16.16
C GLU A 94 -10.05 8.31 16.13
N ARG A 95 -9.09 8.82 16.91
CA ARG A 95 -8.72 10.25 16.90
C ARG A 95 -8.23 10.70 15.53
N THR A 96 -7.41 9.89 14.86
CA THR A 96 -6.91 10.20 13.51
C THR A 96 -8.06 10.25 12.51
N ILE A 97 -8.99 9.29 12.52
CA ILE A 97 -10.16 9.29 11.63
C ILE A 97 -10.98 10.56 11.84
N LYS A 98 -11.21 10.96 13.09
CA LYS A 98 -11.91 12.21 13.41
C LYS A 98 -11.22 13.44 12.82
N ILE A 99 -9.91 13.60 13.06
CA ILE A 99 -9.14 14.74 12.54
C ILE A 99 -9.15 14.77 11.01
N VAL A 100 -8.95 13.62 10.36
CA VAL A 100 -8.97 13.51 8.89
C VAL A 100 -10.35 13.88 8.34
N THR A 101 -11.42 13.44 9.00
CA THR A 101 -12.80 13.77 8.60
C THR A 101 -13.09 15.25 8.76
N GLU A 102 -12.73 15.85 9.89
CA GLU A 102 -12.88 17.30 10.12
C GLU A 102 -12.09 18.13 9.08
N ALA A 103 -10.87 17.72 8.76
CA ALA A 103 -10.06 18.38 7.74
C ALA A 103 -10.67 18.23 6.33
N ALA A 104 -11.15 17.04 5.98
CA ALA A 104 -11.80 16.79 4.69
C ALA A 104 -13.10 17.61 4.55
N MET A 105 -13.89 17.69 5.63
CA MET A 105 -15.13 18.48 5.66
C MET A 105 -14.87 19.98 5.40
N LYS A 106 -13.78 20.54 5.92
CA LYS A 106 -13.39 21.95 5.65
C LYS A 106 -13.08 22.22 4.19
N ILE A 107 -12.64 21.21 3.44
CA ILE A 107 -12.27 21.33 2.03
C ILE A 107 -13.47 20.97 1.13
N CYS A 108 -14.49 20.29 1.66
CA CYS A 108 -15.65 19.88 0.89
C CYS A 108 -16.40 21.10 0.29
N GLY A 109 -16.97 20.94 -0.91
CA GLY A 109 -17.63 22.02 -1.64
C GLY A 109 -16.70 22.82 -2.58
N ARG A 110 -17.28 23.78 -3.32
CA ARG A 110 -16.52 24.59 -4.29
C ARG A 110 -15.60 25.58 -3.58
N GLU A 111 -16.14 26.32 -2.61
CA GLU A 111 -15.43 27.39 -1.91
C GLU A 111 -14.31 26.87 -1.00
N GLY A 112 -14.56 25.77 -0.28
CA GLY A 112 -13.56 25.12 0.57
C GLY A 112 -12.35 24.64 -0.23
N ARG A 113 -12.59 23.96 -1.36
CA ARG A 113 -11.52 23.54 -2.31
C ARG A 113 -10.75 24.71 -2.86
N ASP A 114 -11.45 25.72 -3.37
CA ASP A 114 -10.85 26.89 -4.01
C ASP A 114 -9.97 27.68 -3.03
N THR A 115 -10.44 27.86 -1.79
CA THR A 115 -9.68 28.48 -0.71
C THR A 115 -8.45 27.66 -0.34
N PHE A 116 -8.59 26.34 -0.21
CA PHE A 116 -7.47 25.44 0.10
C PHE A 116 -6.39 25.47 -0.99
N ILE A 117 -6.77 25.45 -2.27
CA ILE A 117 -5.84 25.51 -3.41
C ILE A 117 -5.09 26.83 -3.40
N ARG A 118 -5.78 27.97 -3.24
CA ARG A 118 -5.13 29.29 -3.15
C ARG A 118 -4.15 29.38 -1.99
N ALA A 119 -4.56 28.94 -0.80
CA ALA A 119 -3.71 28.93 0.38
C ALA A 119 -2.45 28.07 0.15
N LYS A 120 -2.60 26.91 -0.50
CA LYS A 120 -1.47 26.03 -0.80
C LYS A 120 -0.51 26.64 -1.82
N LEU A 121 -1.02 27.30 -2.85
CA LEU A 121 -0.20 28.03 -3.83
C LEU A 121 0.58 29.17 -3.17
N GLN A 122 -0.05 29.93 -2.28
CA GLN A 122 0.63 31.00 -1.55
C GLN A 122 1.74 30.46 -0.62
N SER A 123 1.47 29.37 0.09
CA SER A 123 2.47 28.72 0.94
C SER A 123 3.71 28.26 0.16
N ARG A 124 3.53 27.73 -1.06
CA ARG A 124 4.65 27.32 -1.92
C ARG A 124 5.48 28.52 -2.38
N LYS A 125 4.83 29.59 -2.83
CA LYS A 125 5.51 30.84 -3.18
C LYS A 125 6.33 31.40 -2.01
N ASN A 126 5.76 31.41 -0.81
CA ASN A 126 6.47 31.91 0.37
C ASN A 126 7.68 31.03 0.75
N ALA A 127 7.60 29.72 0.52
CA ALA A 127 8.71 28.80 0.76
C ALA A 127 9.84 28.94 -0.28
N GLU A 128 9.51 29.33 -1.51
CA GLU A 128 10.50 29.61 -2.58
C GLU A 128 11.21 30.95 -2.37
N ILE A 129 10.58 31.92 -1.70
CA ILE A 129 11.15 33.26 -1.42
C ILE A 129 12.12 33.25 -0.23
N GLN A 130 12.21 32.15 0.53
CA GLN A 130 13.05 32.01 1.73
C GLN A 130 14.44 31.43 1.46
N PHE A 131 14.85 31.30 0.18
CA PHE A 131 16.17 30.84 -0.25
C PHE A 131 16.88 31.89 -1.11
#